data_AF-A0A212K765-F1
#
_entry.id   AF-A0A212K765-F1
#
_cell.length_a   1.000
_cell.length_b   1.000
_cell.length_c   1.000
_cell.angle_alpha   90.00
_cell.angle_beta   90.00
_cell.angle_gamma   90.00
#
_symmetry.space_group_name_H-M   'P 1'
#
loop_
_entity.id
_entity.type
_entity.pdbx_description
1 polymer ?
#
loop_
_entity_poly.entity_id
_entity_poly.type
_entity_poly.pdbx_seq_one_letter_code
_entity_poly.pdbx_strand_id
1 'polypeptide(L)'
;MSQKKEMNLEEKADQTAAFKAYIDDKIAKARVALAELDSYTQRQVDALAHACAKTIFDNAEEFARDAVAETKLGTVEYKTLKNKNKARINAVRLSCQG
;
A
#
# COMPACT_ATOMS: atom_id res chain seq x y z
N MET A 1 13.71 -29.34 -13.70
CA MET A 1 14.42 -29.79 -12.49
C MET A 1 14.58 -28.60 -11.56
N SER A 2 13.75 -28.49 -10.52
CA SER A 2 13.91 -27.48 -9.47
C SER A 2 14.20 -28.24 -8.19
N GLN A 3 15.42 -28.13 -7.69
CA GLN A 3 15.79 -28.75 -6.42
C GLN A 3 15.02 -28.03 -5.32
N LYS A 4 14.04 -28.73 -4.71
CA LYS A 4 13.47 -28.26 -3.46
C LYS A 4 14.57 -28.40 -2.40
N LYS A 5 15.16 -27.28 -1.98
CA LYS A 5 15.94 -27.24 -0.75
C LYS A 5 14.95 -27.49 0.39
N GLU A 6 14.89 -28.72 0.87
CA GLU A 6 14.14 -29.02 2.08
C GLU A 6 14.85 -28.34 3.25
N MET A 7 14.27 -27.26 3.78
CA MET A 7 14.79 -26.58 4.96
C MET A 7 14.60 -27.46 6.20
N ASN A 8 15.63 -27.49 7.04
CA ASN A 8 15.62 -28.14 8.35
C ASN A 8 14.57 -27.49 9.27
N LEU A 9 14.09 -28.22 10.27
CA LEU A 9 13.06 -27.78 11.20
C LEU A 9 13.49 -26.57 12.04
N GLU A 10 14.77 -26.49 12.41
CA GLU A 10 15.36 -25.36 13.13
C GLU A 10 15.44 -24.09 12.27
N GLU A 11 15.91 -24.20 11.02
CA GLU A 11 15.97 -23.05 10.09
C GLU A 11 14.58 -22.48 9.78
N LYS A 12 13.55 -23.35 9.74
CA LYS A 12 12.15 -22.92 9.61
C LYS A 12 11.68 -22.18 10.87
N ALA A 13 12.06 -22.62 12.06
CA ALA A 13 11.71 -21.96 13.31
C ALA A 13 12.36 -20.57 13.40
N ASP A 14 13.62 -20.45 13.01
CA ASP A 14 14.36 -19.18 13.00
C ASP A 14 13.80 -18.19 11.96
N GLN A 15 13.46 -18.67 10.76
CA GLN A 15 12.77 -17.84 9.76
C GLN A 15 11.39 -17.41 10.22
N THR A 16 10.65 -18.27 10.91
CA THR A 16 9.33 -17.93 11.46
C THR A 16 9.46 -16.92 12.58
N ALA A 17 10.46 -17.05 13.46
CA ALA A 17 10.75 -16.10 14.52
C ALA A 17 11.18 -14.73 13.96
N ALA A 18 12.05 -14.71 12.95
CA ALA A 18 12.46 -13.49 12.27
C ALA A 18 11.29 -12.81 11.55
N PHE A 19 10.44 -13.56 10.85
CA PHE A 19 9.24 -13.04 10.20
C PHE A 19 8.25 -12.49 11.24
N LYS A 20 8.04 -13.19 12.35
CA LYS A 20 7.19 -12.74 13.44
C LYS A 20 7.71 -11.42 14.02
N ALA A 21 9.00 -11.31 14.31
CA ALA A 21 9.62 -10.08 14.79
C ALA A 21 9.45 -8.92 13.80
N TYR A 22 9.58 -9.18 12.49
CA TYR A 22 9.33 -8.19 11.44
C TYR A 22 7.87 -7.70 11.45
N ILE A 23 6.91 -8.62 11.56
CA ILE A 23 5.48 -8.25 11.64
C ILE A 23 5.18 -7.48 12.93
N ASP A 24 5.71 -7.93 14.07
CA ASP A 24 5.51 -7.28 15.36
C ASP A 24 6.04 -5.83 15.34
N ASP A 25 7.19 -5.57 14.71
CA ASP A 25 7.71 -4.21 14.50
C ASP A 25 6.75 -3.34 13.67
N LYS A 26 6.20 -3.88 12.57
CA LYS A 26 5.22 -3.14 11.75
C LYS A 26 3.93 -2.86 12.52
N ILE A 27 3.44 -3.82 13.30
CA ILE A 27 2.25 -3.66 14.14
C ILE A 27 2.49 -2.59 15.20
N ALA A 28 3.64 -2.60 15.88
CA ALA A 28 3.98 -1.61 16.89
C ALA A 28 3.99 -0.18 16.32
N LYS A 29 4.64 0.01 15.16
CA LYS A 29 4.66 1.30 14.45
C LYS A 29 3.27 1.75 14.00
N ALA A 30 2.46 0.84 13.48
CA ALA A 30 1.09 1.15 13.07
C ALA A 30 0.21 1.62 14.24
N ARG A 31 0.39 1.03 15.44
CA ARG A 31 -0.35 1.45 16.64
C ARG A 31 -0.01 2.87 17.08
N VAL A 32 1.28 3.24 17.04
CA VAL A 32 1.73 4.60 17.36
C VAL A 32 1.17 5.61 16.35
N ALA A 33 1.30 5.33 15.05
CA ALA A 33 0.77 6.20 14.01
C ALA A 33 -0.76 6.39 14.08
N LEU A 34 -1.51 5.32 14.42
CA LEU A 34 -2.96 5.42 14.59
C LEU A 34 -3.34 6.27 15.81
N ALA A 35 -2.60 6.16 16.92
CA ALA A 35 -2.84 6.98 18.11
C ALA A 35 -2.61 8.47 17.83
N GLU A 36 -1.62 8.81 17.00
CA GLU A 36 -1.40 10.19 16.54
C GLU A 36 -2.55 10.69 15.65
N LEU A 37 -3.07 9.82 14.79
CA LEU A 37 -4.16 10.13 13.86
C LEU A 37 -5.51 10.36 14.57
N ASP A 38 -5.73 9.78 15.75
CA ASP A 38 -6.98 9.93 16.52
C ASP A 38 -7.26 11.40 16.92
N SER A 39 -6.21 12.20 17.07
CA SER A 39 -6.30 13.63 17.38
C SER A 39 -6.67 14.51 16.17
N TYR A 40 -6.73 13.95 14.95
CA TYR A 40 -6.91 14.73 13.74
C TYR A 40 -8.36 15.19 13.56
N THR A 41 -8.51 16.42 13.09
CA THR A 41 -9.80 16.93 12.62
C THR A 41 -10.17 16.32 11.27
N GLN A 42 -11.47 16.32 10.92
CA GLN A 42 -11.96 15.84 9.62
C GLN A 42 -11.19 16.46 8.45
N ARG A 43 -10.86 17.76 8.51
CA ARG A 43 -10.08 18.44 7.47
C ARG A 43 -8.65 17.91 7.33
N GLN A 44 -8.00 17.56 8.44
CA GLN A 44 -6.65 16.98 8.41
C GLN A 44 -6.68 15.54 7.89
N VAL A 45 -7.69 14.75 8.27
CA VAL A 45 -7.91 13.41 7.71
C VAL A 45 -8.18 13.48 6.21
N ASP A 46 -9.01 14.42 5.78
CA ASP A 46 -9.32 14.64 4.36
C ASP A 46 -8.07 15.09 3.58
N ALA A 47 -7.25 15.99 4.14
CA ALA A 47 -5.98 16.40 3.54
C ALA A 47 -4.99 15.24 3.40
N LEU A 48 -4.92 14.36 4.40
CA LEU A 48 -4.09 13.16 4.36
C LEU A 48 -4.58 12.17 3.29
N ALA A 49 -5.89 11.90 3.25
CA ALA A 49 -6.50 11.05 2.23
C ALA A 49 -6.30 11.60 0.81
N HIS A 50 -6.34 12.93 0.67
CA HIS A 50 -6.08 13.61 -0.59
C HIS A 50 -4.62 13.49 -1.02
N ALA A 51 -3.67 13.67 -0.11
CA ALA A 51 -2.24 13.48 -0.41
C ALA A 51 -1.98 12.07 -0.93
N CYS A 52 -2.55 11.04 -0.29
CA CYS A 52 -2.49 9.66 -0.76
C CYS A 52 -3.10 9.49 -2.17
N ALA A 53 -4.29 10.03 -2.40
CA ALA A 53 -4.96 9.95 -3.69
C ALA A 53 -4.16 10.65 -4.81
N LYS A 54 -3.59 11.82 -4.53
CA LYS A 54 -2.76 12.56 -5.47
C LYS A 54 -1.52 11.75 -5.88
N THR A 55 -0.82 11.16 -4.92
CA THR A 55 0.34 10.30 -5.20
C THR A 55 -0.03 9.11 -6.07
N ILE A 56 -1.21 8.49 -5.84
CA ILE A 56 -1.71 7.40 -6.69
C ILE A 56 -2.01 7.88 -8.11
N PHE A 57 -2.59 9.07 -8.26
CA PHE A 57 -2.91 9.64 -9.57
C PHE A 57 -1.64 9.96 -10.37
N ASP A 58 -0.67 10.62 -9.73
CA ASP A 58 0.58 11.06 -10.34
C ASP A 58 1.44 9.86 -10.79
N ASN A 59 1.48 8.79 -9.99
CA ASN A 59 2.29 7.59 -10.26
C ASN A 59 1.47 6.42 -10.85
N ALA A 60 0.24 6.69 -11.33
CA ALA A 60 -0.69 5.66 -11.77
C ALA A 60 -0.14 4.72 -12.85
N GLU A 61 0.68 5.26 -13.75
CA GLU A 61 1.30 4.53 -14.86
C GLU A 61 2.45 3.63 -14.41
N GLU A 62 3.25 4.08 -13.45
CA GLU A 62 4.34 3.29 -12.86
C GLU A 62 3.77 2.07 -12.13
N PHE A 63 2.80 2.29 -11.23
CA PHE A 63 2.13 1.19 -10.53
C PHE A 63 1.43 0.21 -11.48
N ALA A 64 0.92 0.70 -12.61
CA ALA A 64 0.30 -0.16 -13.61
C ALA A 64 1.33 -1.04 -14.34
N ARG A 65 2.52 -0.50 -14.65
CA ARG A 65 3.62 -1.26 -15.26
C ARG A 65 4.14 -2.32 -14.30
N ASP A 66 4.41 -1.97 -13.05
CA ASP A 66 4.94 -2.90 -12.05
C ASP A 66 3.96 -4.06 -11.79
N ALA A 67 2.67 -3.74 -11.64
CA ALA A 67 1.64 -4.75 -11.42
C ALA A 67 1.48 -5.72 -12.60
N VAL A 68 1.59 -5.25 -13.85
CA VAL A 68 1.55 -6.13 -15.04
C VAL A 68 2.85 -6.93 -15.15
N ALA A 69 4.00 -6.34 -14.85
CA ALA A 69 5.28 -7.03 -14.89
C ALA A 69 5.35 -8.18 -13.87
N GLU A 70 4.87 -7.95 -12.65
CA GLU A 70 4.86 -8.94 -11.56
C GLU A 70 3.81 -10.04 -11.81
N THR A 71 2.55 -9.66 -12.04
CA THR A 71 1.44 -10.62 -12.09
C THR A 71 1.19 -11.21 -13.48
N LYS A 72 1.63 -10.52 -14.54
CA LYS A 72 1.30 -10.80 -15.96
C LYS A 72 -0.21 -10.80 -16.26
N LEU A 73 -1.02 -10.13 -15.42
CA LEU A 73 -2.47 -10.07 -15.56
C LEU A 73 -2.95 -8.70 -16.03
N GLY A 74 -3.73 -8.67 -17.10
CA GLY A 74 -4.36 -7.47 -17.65
C GLY A 74 -3.39 -6.54 -18.40
N THR A 75 -3.88 -5.36 -18.78
CA THR A 75 -3.14 -4.39 -19.60
C THR A 75 -2.78 -3.14 -18.79
N VAL A 76 -1.60 -2.56 -19.07
CA VAL A 76 -1.10 -1.34 -18.41
C VAL A 76 -2.08 -0.18 -18.53
N GLU A 77 -2.69 0.02 -19.70
CA GLU A 77 -3.67 1.10 -19.94
C GLU A 77 -4.89 0.99 -19.02
N TYR A 78 -5.47 -0.21 -18.91
CA TYR A 78 -6.65 -0.44 -18.08
C TYR A 78 -6.34 -0.30 -16.59
N LYS A 79 -5.17 -0.78 -16.13
CA LYS A 79 -4.73 -0.58 -14.74
C LYS A 79 -4.43 0.89 -14.44
N THR A 80 -3.84 1.62 -15.38
CA THR A 80 -3.60 3.07 -15.28
C THR A 80 -4.92 3.81 -15.11
N LEU A 81 -5.91 3.52 -15.98
CA LEU A 81 -7.22 4.15 -15.92
C LEU A 81 -7.94 3.82 -14.60
N LYS A 82 -7.83 2.57 -14.11
CA LYS A 82 -8.38 2.15 -12.82
C LYS A 82 -7.76 2.94 -11.66
N ASN A 83 -6.43 3.11 -11.64
CA ASN A 83 -5.71 3.88 -10.63
C ASN A 83 -6.13 5.36 -10.66
N LYS A 84 -6.15 5.98 -11.86
CA LYS A 84 -6.57 7.37 -12.06
C LYS A 84 -8.02 7.59 -11.63
N ASN A 85 -8.96 6.74 -12.05
CA ASN A 85 -10.39 6.90 -11.74
C ASN A 85 -10.69 6.74 -10.25
N LYS A 86 -10.02 5.82 -9.55
CA LYS A 86 -10.21 5.63 -8.10
C LYS A 86 -9.64 6.79 -7.29
N ALA A 87 -8.53 7.38 -7.72
CA ALA A 87 -7.94 8.55 -7.06
C ALA A 87 -8.76 9.85 -7.27
N ARG A 88 -9.39 10.02 -8.44
CA ARG A 88 -10.13 11.24 -8.79
C ARG A 88 -11.29 11.58 -7.86
N ILE A 89 -11.98 10.58 -7.31
CA ILE A 89 -13.16 10.79 -6.43
C ILE A 89 -12.77 11.57 -5.15
N ASN A 90 -11.58 11.31 -4.61
CA ASN A 90 -11.12 11.98 -3.39
C ASN A 90 -10.54 13.37 -3.69
N ALA A 91 -9.97 13.58 -4.88
CA ALA A 91 -9.41 14.88 -5.28
C ALA A 91 -10.47 15.98 -5.43
N VAL A 92 -11.67 15.64 -5.92
CA VAL A 92 -12.72 16.63 -6.22
C VAL A 92 -13.50 17.07 -4.97
N ARG A 93 -13.55 16.25 -3.91
CA ARG A 93 -14.42 16.54 -2.75
C ARG A 93 -13.92 17.69 -1.87
N LEU A 94 -12.60 17.91 -1.78
CA LEU A 94 -12.02 19.01 -0.99
C LEU A 94 -12.04 20.36 -1.69
N SER A 95 -12.05 20.41 -3.03
CA SER A 95 -12.08 21.67 -3.77
C SER A 95 -13.42 22.41 -3.65
N CYS A 96 -14.47 21.77 -3.12
CA CYS A 96 -15.83 22.30 -3.04
C CYS A 96 -16.31 22.63 -1.61
N GLN A 97 -15.44 22.58 -0.60
CA GLN A 97 -15.76 22.98 0.79
C GLN A 97 -15.10 24.32 1.16
N GLY A 98 -15.17 25.28 0.23
CA GLY A 98 -14.84 26.69 0.45
C GLY A 98 -16.07 27.49 0.85
#